data_AF-A0A1M6PPL5-F1
#
_entry.id   AF-A0A1M6PPL5-F1
#
_cell.length_a   1.000
_cell.length_b   1.000
_cell.length_c   1.000
_cell.angle_alpha   90.00
_cell.angle_beta   90.00
_cell.angle_gamma   90.00
#
_symmetry.space_group_name_H-M   'P 1'
#
loop_
_entity.id
_entity.type
_entity.pdbx_description
1 polymer ?
#
loop_
_entity_poly.entity_id
_entity_poly.type
_entity_poly.pdbx_seq_one_letter_code
_entity_poly.pdbx_strand_id
1 'polypeptide(L)' 'MTGGAYMKHEHWEFDSECPRCGKINHVSAPVGEHVVRVHCQHCTHGYEYTHIVREHTVVEDEEEEA' A
#
# COMPACT_ATOMS: atom_id res chain seq x y z
N MET A 1 -27.21 11.29 -21.13
CA MET A 1 -26.92 10.19 -20.20
C MET A 1 -25.44 9.91 -20.31
N THR A 2 -24.61 10.66 -19.60
CA THR A 2 -23.16 10.40 -19.52
C THR A 2 -22.99 9.28 -18.51
N GLY A 3 -22.77 8.05 -19.01
CA GLY A 3 -22.45 6.92 -18.15
C GLY A 3 -21.20 7.25 -17.35
N GLY A 4 -21.36 7.32 -16.02
CA GLY A 4 -20.24 7.44 -15.10
C GLY A 4 -19.32 6.26 -15.33
N ALA A 5 -18.10 6.53 -15.78
CA ALA A 5 -17.05 5.53 -15.79
C ALA A 5 -16.78 5.19 -14.33
N TYR A 6 -17.22 4.00 -13.92
CA TYR A 6 -16.80 3.29 -12.71
C TYR A 6 -15.27 3.28 -12.71
N MET A 7 -14.65 4.22 -12.00
CA MET A 7 -13.22 4.22 -11.76
C MET A 7 -12.99 3.23 -10.63
N LYS A 8 -12.86 1.95 -10.96
CA LYS A 8 -12.29 0.99 -10.02
C LYS A 8 -10.90 1.53 -9.65
N HIS A 9 -10.72 1.90 -8.39
CA HIS A 9 -9.42 2.34 -7.92
C HIS A 9 -8.58 1.09 -7.63
N GLU A 10 -7.50 0.91 -8.37
CA GLU A 10 -6.57 -0.20 -8.14
C GLU A 10 -5.40 0.27 -7.27
N HIS A 11 -5.01 -0.55 -6.30
CA HIS A 11 -3.79 -0.38 -5.51
C HIS A 11 -2.99 -1.67 -5.41
N TRP A 12 -1.75 -1.54 -4.96
CA TRP A 12 -0.87 -2.64 -4.62
C TRP A 12 -0.87 -2.85 -3.12
N GLU A 13 -0.96 -4.10 -2.69
CA GLU A 13 -0.69 -4.52 -1.32
C GLU A 13 0.57 -5.39 -1.26
N PHE A 14 1.42 -5.14 -0.27
CA PHE A 14 2.65 -5.90 -0.07
C PHE A 14 3.10 -5.87 1.39
N ASP A 15 3.94 -6.86 1.73
CA ASP A 15 4.54 -7.01 3.04
C ASP A 15 5.91 -6.35 3.07
N SER A 16 6.13 -5.50 4.07
CA SER A 16 7.39 -4.80 4.27
C SER A 16 7.94 -5.05 5.67
N GLU A 17 9.08 -5.74 5.74
CA GLU A 17 9.81 -5.93 6.99
C GLU A 17 10.50 -4.64 7.42
N CYS A 18 10.24 -4.20 8.65
CA CYS A 18 10.93 -3.07 9.23
C CYS A 18 12.39 -3.43 9.55
N PRO A 19 13.41 -2.73 9.00
CA PRO A 19 14.81 -3.06 9.24
C PRO A 19 15.27 -2.77 10.67
N ARG A 20 14.44 -2.06 11.46
CA ARG A 20 14.75 -1.73 12.86
C ARG A 20 14.26 -2.78 13.85
N CYS A 21 13.05 -3.31 13.68
CA CYS A 21 12.43 -4.24 14.63
C CYS A 21 12.13 -5.63 14.06
N GLY A 22 12.38 -5.85 12.76
CA GLY A 22 12.15 -7.13 12.07
C GLY A 22 10.69 -7.54 11.92
N LYS A 23 9.74 -6.65 12.27
CA LYS A 23 8.31 -6.92 12.17
C LYS A 23 7.77 -6.50 10.80
N ILE A 24 6.79 -7.26 10.31
CA ILE A 24 6.13 -7.03 9.02
C ILE A 24 5.07 -5.93 9.16
N ASN A 25 5.04 -5.01 8.19
CA ASN A 25 3.97 -4.06 7.98
C ASN A 25 3.25 -4.46 6.68
N HIS A 26 1.93 -4.57 6.74
CA HIS A 26 1.10 -4.68 5.55
C HIS A 26 0.84 -3.27 5.02
N VAL A 27 1.22 -3.01 3.77
CA VAL A 27 1.23 -1.66 3.19
C VAL A 27 0.44 -1.68 1.89
N SER A 28 -0.39 -0.65 1.71
CA SER A 28 -1.03 -0.33 0.44
C SER A 28 -0.32 0.85 -0.24
N ALA A 29 -0.17 0.79 -1.56
CA ALA A 29 0.40 1.87 -2.37
C ALA A 29 -0.29 1.96 -3.74
N PRO A 30 -0.33 3.12 -4.39
CA PRO A 30 -0.82 3.24 -5.76
C PRO A 30 -0.07 2.34 -6.74
N VAL A 31 -0.77 1.85 -7.77
CA VAL A 31 -0.15 1.06 -8.84
C VAL A 31 0.99 1.86 -9.49
N GLY A 32 2.15 1.22 -9.65
CA GLY A 32 3.34 1.82 -10.28
C GLY A 32 4.31 2.50 -9.31
N GLU A 33 3.96 2.64 -8.02
CA GLU A 33 4.90 3.12 -7.01
C GLU A 33 5.87 2.03 -6.55
N HIS A 34 6.99 1.89 -7.25
CA HIS A 34 8.02 0.88 -6.93
C HIS A 34 8.90 1.25 -5.73
N VAL A 35 8.89 2.50 -5.29
CA VAL A 35 9.69 2.99 -4.15
C VAL A 35 8.78 3.78 -3.23
N VAL A 36 8.54 3.25 -2.04
CA VAL A 36 7.51 3.74 -1.12
C VAL A 36 8.10 3.99 0.26
N ARG A 37 7.64 5.06 0.92
CA ARG A 37 7.98 5.33 2.32
C ARG A 37 7.01 4.60 3.22
N VAL A 38 7.52 3.66 4.01
CA VAL A 38 6.74 2.87 4.96
C VAL A 38 6.94 3.41 6.36
N HIS A 39 5.83 3.67 7.04
CA HIS A 39 5.83 3.98 8.47
C HIS A 39 5.62 2.69 9.26
N CYS A 40 6.63 2.27 10.03
CA CYS A 40 6.54 1.07 10.86
C CYS A 40 5.56 1.29 12.02
N GLN A 41 4.46 0.54 12.04
CA GLN A 41 3.42 0.61 13.08
C GLN A 41 3.86 -0.04 14.41
N HIS A 42 4.96 -0.80 14.39
CA HIS A 42 5.42 -1.57 15.55
C HIS A 42 6.50 -0.87 16.37
N CYS A 43 7.21 0.10 15.80
CA CYS A 43 8.25 0.82 16.52
C CYS A 43 7.64 1.91 17.40
N THR A 44 8.07 2.00 18.67
CA THR A 44 7.70 3.12 19.54
C THR A 44 8.16 4.43 18.88
N HIS A 45 7.21 5.34 18.63
CA HIS A 45 7.35 6.61 17.89
C HIS A 45 7.34 6.55 16.35
N GLY A 46 7.15 5.36 15.75
CA GLY A 46 6.98 5.25 14.30
C GLY A 46 8.30 5.45 13.54
N TYR A 47 8.91 4.35 13.11
CA TYR A 47 10.13 4.40 12.32
C TYR A 47 9.79 4.43 10.83
N GLU A 48 10.28 5.44 10.12
CA GLU A 48 10.10 5.55 8.67
C GLU A 48 11.30 4.97 7.93
N TYR A 49 11.00 4.22 6.87
CA TYR A 49 12.01 3.65 5.98
C TYR A 49 11.50 3.54 4.55
N THR A 50 12.43 3.39 3.61
CA THR A 50 12.08 3.18 2.20
C THR A 50 12.02 1.69 1.91
N HIS A 51 10.92 1.25 1.30
CA HIS A 51 10.74 -0.08 0.77
C HIS A 51 10.81 -0.03 -0.77
N ILE A 52 11.43 -1.03 -1.38
CA ILE A 52 11.45 -1.21 -2.84
C ILE A 52 10.50 -2.37 -3.15
N VAL A 53 9.36 -2.06 -3.76
CA VAL A 53 8.30 -3.04 -4.05
C VAL A 53 8.78 -3.97 -5.15
N ARG A 54 9.00 -5.24 -4.80
CA ARG A 54 9.40 -6.30 -5.73
C ARG A 54 8.28 -7.29 -6.02
N GLU A 55 7.50 -7.60 -4.98
CA GLU A 55 6.35 -8.50 -5.02
C GLU A 55 5.17 -7.73 -4.43
N HIS A 56 4.03 -7.77 -5.12
CA HIS A 56 2.82 -7.07 -4.73
C HIS A 56 1.59 -7.80 -5.27
N THR A 57 0.47 -7.63 -4.58
CA THR A 57 -0.85 -8.07 -5.02
C THR A 57 -1.62 -6.86 -5.52
N VAL A 58 -2.19 -6.93 -6.73
CA VAL A 58 -3.10 -5.88 -7.22
C VAL A 58 -4.47 -6.12 -6.61
N VAL A 59 -5.04 -5.09 -5.99
CA VAL A 59 -6.35 -5.10 -5.35
C VAL A 59 -7.22 -4.04 -6.03
N GLU A 60 -8.46 -4.38 -6.34
CA GLU A 60 -9.48 -3.47 -6.88
C GLU A 60 -10.38 -3.00 -5.72
N ASP A 61 -10.44 -1.70 -5.47
CA ASP A 61 -11.43 -1.11 -4.56
C ASP A 61 -12.79 -1.05 -5.26
N GLU A 62 -13.77 -1.78 -4.73
CA GLU A 62 -15.17 -1.59 -5.09
C GLU A 62 -15.72 -0.41 -4.26
N GLU A 63 -15.79 0.78 -4.87
CA GLU A 63 -16.42 1.94 -4.24
C GLU A 63 -17.93 1.65 -4.09
N GLU A 64 -18.34 1.19 -2.90
CA GLU A 64 -19.75 1.00 -2.56
C GLU A 64 -20.39 2.39 -2.39
N GLU A 65 -21.04 2.90 -3.45
CA GLU A 65 -21.84 4.12 -3.39
C GLU A 65 -22.95 3.95 -2.33
N ALA A 66 -22.82 4.66 -1.20
CA ALA A 66 -23.82 4.72 -0.13
C ALA A 66 -24.93 5.74 -0.41
#